data_AF-A0A355YMN9-F1
#
_entry.id   AF-A0A355YMN9-F1
#
_cell.length_a   1.000
_cell.length_b   1.000
_cell.length_c   1.000
_cell.angle_alpha   90.00
_cell.angle_beta   90.00
_cell.angle_gamma   90.00
#
_symmetry.space_group_name_H-M   'P 1'
#
loop_
_entity.id
_entity.type
_entity.pdbx_description
1 polymer ?
#
loop_
_entity_poly.entity_id
_entity_poly.type
_entity_poly.pdbx_seq_one_letter_code
_entity_poly.pdbx_strand_id
1 'polypeptide(L)'
;MLAVVLCSGLLTGCENTKIVLTTGLASNELFRIGDVSCMLPEALVYLNNQKNQYENVYGIEMWERDFGDRTLEEYLKSQVVSQLAQVKSMVLLAGEQKIELSEDEKGKAGEAAHAYFSSLSEAEVRLLKTDEDGIKRMYEDYCLAHKAYGQITEDAAVEISDDEARIIQIQQIFVPEENLAQELKGRLEEGE
;
A
#
# COMPACT_ATOMS: atom_id res chain seq x y z
N MET A 1 29.90 -61.54 19.58
CA MET A 1 28.47 -61.38 19.91
C MET A 1 28.20 -59.89 19.97
N LEU A 2 27.27 -59.41 19.15
CA LEU A 2 27.07 -58.01 18.75
C LEU A 2 26.69 -57.09 19.92
N ALA A 3 27.16 -55.84 19.83
CA ALA A 3 26.91 -54.73 20.73
C ALA A 3 25.46 -54.23 20.69
N VAL A 4 24.95 -53.75 21.83
CA VAL A 4 23.86 -52.75 21.89
C VAL A 4 24.26 -51.71 22.93
N VAL A 5 24.71 -50.57 22.44
CA VAL A 5 24.93 -49.33 23.21
C VAL A 5 23.58 -48.66 23.37
N LEU A 6 23.11 -48.51 24.61
CA LEU A 6 21.94 -47.71 24.95
C LEU A 6 22.32 -46.23 24.87
N CYS A 7 22.06 -45.60 23.73
CA CYS A 7 22.11 -44.14 23.61
C CYS A 7 20.84 -43.56 24.25
N SER A 8 20.97 -43.06 25.48
CA SER A 8 20.01 -42.17 26.11
C SER A 8 19.97 -40.83 25.36
N GLY A 9 19.10 -40.74 24.36
CA GLY A 9 18.74 -39.46 23.72
C GLY A 9 17.87 -38.65 24.67
N LEU A 10 18.49 -37.72 25.41
CA LEU A 10 17.77 -36.62 26.04
C LEU A 10 17.20 -35.76 24.92
N LEU A 11 15.89 -35.89 24.71
CA LEU A 11 15.08 -35.02 23.87
C LEU A 11 15.24 -33.58 24.38
N THR A 12 16.05 -32.78 23.70
CA THR A 12 15.96 -31.33 23.77
C THR A 12 14.59 -30.95 23.20
N GLY A 13 13.62 -30.73 24.08
CA GLY A 13 12.33 -30.18 23.72
C GLY A 13 12.52 -28.75 23.22
N CYS A 14 12.41 -28.56 21.91
CA CYS A 14 12.13 -27.25 21.34
C CYS A 14 10.69 -26.87 21.72
N GLU A 15 10.55 -26.05 22.75
CA GLU A 15 9.32 -25.28 22.98
C GLU A 15 9.03 -24.41 21.75
N ASN A 16 7.74 -24.33 21.40
CA ASN A 16 7.12 -23.62 20.25
C ASN A 16 6.99 -24.38 18.92
N THR A 17 6.41 -25.58 18.94
CA THR A 17 5.63 -26.04 17.79
C THR A 17 4.34 -25.21 17.71
N LYS A 18 4.35 -24.11 16.93
CA LYS A 18 3.13 -23.37 16.57
C LYS A 18 2.30 -24.27 15.66
N ILE A 19 1.31 -24.96 16.24
CA ILE A 19 0.31 -25.72 15.48
C ILE A 19 -0.53 -24.69 14.71
N VAL A 20 -0.20 -24.48 13.43
CA VAL A 20 -1.02 -23.67 12.52
C VAL A 20 -2.15 -24.56 12.01
N LEU A 21 -3.28 -24.53 12.70
CA LEU A 21 -4.53 -24.96 12.08
C LEU A 21 -4.86 -23.92 11.01
N THR A 22 -4.86 -24.32 9.74
CA THR A 22 -5.42 -23.51 8.65
C THR A 22 -6.94 -23.51 8.81
N THR A 23 -7.44 -22.80 9.83
CA THR A 23 -8.84 -22.40 9.89
C THR A 23 -9.10 -21.62 8.62
N GLY A 24 -10.08 -22.01 7.83
CA GLY A 24 -10.51 -21.23 6.66
C GLY A 24 -10.82 -19.77 7.06
N LEU A 25 -11.00 -18.93 6.05
CA LEU A 25 -11.34 -17.52 6.27
C LEU A 25 -12.60 -17.41 7.15
N ALA A 26 -12.56 -16.48 8.10
CA ALA A 26 -13.71 -16.13 8.92
C ALA A 26 -14.81 -15.51 8.06
N SER A 27 -16.03 -15.40 8.62
CA SER A 27 -17.12 -14.71 7.92
C SER A 27 -16.73 -13.26 7.63
N ASN A 28 -16.90 -12.82 6.38
CA ASN A 28 -16.48 -11.52 5.87
C ASN A 28 -14.97 -11.26 5.89
N GLU A 29 -14.12 -12.28 6.05
CA GLU A 29 -12.68 -12.13 5.84
C GLU A 29 -12.37 -12.30 4.34
N LEU A 30 -11.72 -11.28 3.74
CA LEU A 30 -11.36 -11.26 2.33
C LEU A 30 -10.07 -12.06 2.08
N PHE A 31 -9.05 -11.80 2.89
CA PHE A 31 -7.78 -12.51 2.89
C PHE A 31 -7.06 -12.33 4.23
N ARG A 32 -6.00 -13.12 4.45
CA ARG A 32 -5.11 -13.03 5.62
C ARG A 32 -3.65 -13.08 5.20
N ILE A 33 -2.80 -12.29 5.83
CA ILE A 33 -1.34 -12.31 5.69
C ILE A 33 -0.76 -12.49 7.09
N GLY A 34 -0.16 -13.65 7.35
CA GLY A 34 0.30 -13.99 8.70
C GLY A 34 -0.86 -14.06 9.70
N ASP A 35 -0.81 -13.22 10.73
CA ASP A 35 -1.86 -13.02 11.73
C ASP A 35 -2.74 -11.77 11.45
N VAL A 36 -2.44 -11.01 10.40
CA VAL A 36 -3.19 -9.81 10.02
C VAL A 36 -4.27 -10.18 8.99
N SER A 37 -5.54 -9.98 9.35
CA SER A 37 -6.69 -10.23 8.48
C SER A 37 -7.19 -8.95 7.80
N CYS A 38 -7.65 -9.07 6.55
CA CYS A 38 -8.41 -8.03 5.87
C CYS A 38 -9.88 -8.43 5.77
N MET A 39 -10.77 -7.54 6.22
CA MET A 39 -12.21 -7.79 6.25
C MET A 39 -12.93 -7.08 5.10
N LEU A 40 -14.04 -7.65 4.63
CA LEU A 40 -14.87 -7.09 3.57
C LEU A 40 -15.31 -5.63 3.83
N PRO A 41 -15.71 -5.22 5.05
CA PRO A 41 -16.01 -3.81 5.32
C PRO A 41 -14.85 -2.86 5.01
N GLU A 42 -13.60 -3.26 5.28
CA GLU A 42 -12.42 -2.45 4.95
C GLU A 42 -12.29 -2.27 3.44
N ALA A 43 -12.48 -3.34 2.67
CA ALA A 43 -12.46 -3.27 1.21
C ALA A 43 -13.59 -2.41 0.63
N LEU A 44 -14.77 -2.42 1.24
CA LEU A 44 -15.90 -1.59 0.83
C LEU A 44 -15.62 -0.10 1.03
N VAL A 45 -14.92 0.28 2.10
CA VAL A 45 -14.50 1.68 2.35
C VAL A 45 -13.54 2.16 1.25
N TYR A 46 -12.52 1.37 0.92
CA TYR A 46 -11.57 1.70 -0.15
C TYR A 46 -12.27 1.80 -1.52
N LEU A 47 -13.16 0.85 -1.83
CA LEU A 47 -13.92 0.85 -3.07
C LEU A 47 -14.86 2.05 -3.17
N ASN A 48 -15.56 2.40 -2.09
CA ASN A 48 -16.45 3.57 -2.07
C ASN A 48 -15.65 4.87 -2.28
N ASN A 49 -14.50 5.01 -1.62
CA ASN A 49 -13.64 6.17 -1.82
C ASN A 49 -13.13 6.28 -3.25
N GLN A 50 -12.68 5.17 -3.83
CA GLN A 50 -12.17 5.17 -5.19
C GLN A 50 -13.30 5.43 -6.19
N LYS A 51 -14.47 4.79 -6.00
CA LYS A 51 -15.67 5.07 -6.78
C LYS A 51 -16.02 6.56 -6.77
N ASN A 52 -16.12 7.17 -5.59
CA ASN A 52 -16.46 8.59 -5.43
C ASN A 52 -15.43 9.48 -6.13
N GLN A 53 -14.13 9.17 -6.05
CA GLN A 53 -13.08 9.91 -6.77
C GLN A 53 -13.25 9.83 -8.30
N TYR A 54 -13.47 8.63 -8.84
CA TYR A 54 -13.67 8.45 -10.28
C TYR A 54 -14.94 9.14 -10.77
N GLU A 55 -16.06 9.02 -10.04
CA GLU A 55 -17.33 9.68 -10.40
C GLU A 55 -17.22 11.21 -10.34
N ASN A 56 -16.50 11.76 -9.36
CA ASN A 56 -16.28 13.21 -9.25
C ASN A 56 -15.46 13.79 -10.40
N VAL A 57 -14.51 13.02 -10.95
CA VAL A 57 -13.62 13.49 -12.03
C VAL A 57 -14.19 13.21 -13.41
N TYR A 58 -14.79 12.04 -13.63
CA TYR A 58 -15.15 11.53 -14.95
C TYR A 58 -16.65 11.32 -15.15
N GLY A 59 -17.47 11.47 -14.11
CA GLY A 59 -18.90 11.17 -14.15
C GLY A 59 -19.22 9.67 -14.09
N ILE A 60 -20.50 9.37 -13.93
CA ILE A 60 -21.02 8.00 -13.74
C ILE A 60 -20.96 7.18 -15.04
N GLU A 61 -20.98 7.84 -16.20
CA GLU A 61 -20.95 7.20 -17.53
C GLU A 61 -19.66 6.39 -17.78
N MET A 62 -18.61 6.63 -17.00
CA MET A 62 -17.34 5.89 -17.11
C MET A 62 -17.48 4.41 -16.76
N TRP A 63 -18.46 4.03 -15.92
CA TRP A 63 -18.68 2.64 -15.52
C TRP A 63 -19.25 1.76 -16.64
N GLU A 64 -19.90 2.36 -17.64
CA GLU A 64 -20.53 1.66 -18.76
C GLU A 64 -19.53 1.33 -19.89
N ARG A 65 -18.26 1.73 -19.73
CA ARG A 65 -17.23 1.57 -20.75
C ARG A 65 -16.34 0.36 -20.45
N ASP A 66 -16.16 -0.49 -21.45
CA ASP A 66 -15.20 -1.60 -21.39
C ASP A 66 -13.75 -1.10 -21.50
N PHE A 67 -12.90 -1.55 -20.58
CA PHE A 67 -11.47 -1.24 -20.54
C PHE A 67 -10.64 -2.41 -21.09
N GLY A 68 -10.78 -2.67 -22.39
CA GLY A 68 -10.10 -3.78 -23.06
C GLY A 68 -10.67 -5.13 -22.61
N ASP A 69 -9.84 -5.96 -21.97
CA ASP A 69 -10.21 -7.32 -21.56
C ASP A 69 -10.91 -7.40 -20.20
N ARG A 70 -11.13 -6.26 -19.52
CA ARG A 70 -11.77 -6.19 -18.20
C ARG A 70 -12.60 -4.92 -18.04
N THR A 71 -13.55 -4.96 -17.12
CA THR A 71 -14.34 -3.78 -16.73
C THR A 71 -13.55 -2.87 -15.78
N LEU A 72 -13.95 -1.60 -15.68
CA LEU A 72 -13.41 -0.68 -14.66
C LEU A 72 -13.65 -1.21 -13.25
N GLU A 73 -14.81 -1.82 -13.01
CA GLU A 73 -15.17 -2.41 -11.73
C GLU A 73 -14.18 -3.52 -11.31
N GLU A 74 -13.89 -4.45 -12.21
CA GLU A 74 -12.93 -5.54 -11.95
C GLU A 74 -11.52 -4.99 -11.72
N TYR A 75 -11.12 -3.98 -12.49
CA TYR A 75 -9.85 -3.31 -12.29
C TYR A 75 -9.74 -2.71 -10.88
N LEU A 76 -10.72 -1.90 -10.47
CA LEU A 76 -10.69 -1.24 -9.17
C LEU A 76 -10.73 -2.24 -8.01
N LYS A 77 -11.54 -3.30 -8.12
CA LYS A 77 -11.53 -4.41 -7.14
C LYS A 77 -10.14 -5.02 -7.00
N SER A 78 -9.47 -5.34 -8.12
CA SER A 78 -8.12 -5.90 -8.09
C SER A 78 -7.08 -4.94 -7.48
N GLN A 79 -7.22 -3.65 -7.76
CA GLN A 79 -6.33 -2.60 -7.23
C GLN A 79 -6.53 -2.44 -5.72
N VAL A 80 -7.77 -2.37 -5.23
CA VAL A 80 -8.08 -2.26 -3.80
C VAL A 80 -7.56 -3.45 -3.02
N VAL A 81 -7.75 -4.67 -3.53
CA VAL A 81 -7.21 -5.88 -2.89
C VAL A 81 -5.69 -5.82 -2.81
N SER A 82 -5.02 -5.39 -3.88
CA SER A 82 -3.56 -5.28 -3.92
C SER A 82 -3.04 -4.23 -2.94
N GLN A 83 -3.72 -3.07 -2.86
CA GLN A 83 -3.38 -2.00 -1.93
C GLN A 83 -3.57 -2.43 -0.47
N LEU A 84 -4.68 -3.09 -0.16
CA LEU A 84 -4.92 -3.63 1.17
C LEU A 84 -3.89 -4.69 1.54
N ALA A 85 -3.50 -5.55 0.61
CA ALA A 85 -2.44 -6.54 0.85
C ALA A 85 -1.11 -5.87 1.20
N GLN A 86 -0.75 -4.77 0.52
CA GLN A 86 0.45 -3.98 0.85
C GLN A 86 0.36 -3.37 2.25
N VAL A 87 -0.77 -2.73 2.59
CA VAL A 87 -0.98 -2.14 3.93
C VAL A 87 -0.89 -3.23 5.01
N LYS A 88 -1.62 -4.35 4.87
CA LYS A 88 -1.60 -5.43 5.86
C LYS A 88 -0.22 -6.08 5.97
N SER A 89 0.54 -6.18 4.88
CA SER A 89 1.94 -6.66 4.92
C SER A 89 2.85 -5.71 5.70
N MET A 90 2.68 -4.40 5.51
CA MET A 90 3.45 -3.40 6.26
C MET A 90 3.07 -3.36 7.74
N VAL A 91 1.79 -3.54 8.08
CA VAL A 91 1.33 -3.66 9.48
C VAL A 91 1.92 -4.91 10.13
N LEU A 92 1.92 -6.05 9.44
CA LEU A 92 2.57 -7.28 9.90
C LEU A 92 4.05 -7.02 10.20
N LEU A 93 4.77 -6.40 9.26
CA LEU A 93 6.18 -6.08 9.40
C LEU A 93 6.44 -5.09 10.55
N ALA A 94 5.56 -4.10 10.74
CA ALA A 94 5.62 -3.17 11.86
C ALA A 94 5.55 -3.92 13.20
N GLY A 95 4.63 -4.88 13.33
CA GLY A 95 4.50 -5.72 14.51
C GLY A 95 5.75 -6.57 14.79
N GLU A 96 6.33 -7.17 13.76
CA GLU A 96 7.59 -7.94 13.87
C GLU A 96 8.76 -7.07 14.35
N GLN A 97 8.82 -5.81 13.91
CA GLN A 97 9.84 -4.84 14.31
C GLN A 97 9.49 -4.02 15.56
N LYS A 98 8.34 -4.27 16.19
CA LYS A 98 7.82 -3.53 17.35
C LYS A 98 7.70 -2.02 17.10
N ILE A 99 7.36 -1.66 15.88
CA ILE A 99 7.00 -0.30 15.49
C ILE A 99 5.55 -0.11 15.90
N GLU A 100 5.28 0.92 16.70
CA GLU A 100 3.93 1.23 17.19
C GLU A 100 3.63 2.72 16.99
N LEU A 101 2.35 3.04 16.86
CA LEU A 101 1.88 4.43 16.90
C LEU A 101 1.90 4.94 18.35
N SER A 102 2.43 6.14 18.52
CA SER A 102 2.28 6.93 19.74
C SER A 102 0.83 7.35 19.95
N GLU A 103 0.50 7.74 21.18
CA GLU A 103 -0.86 8.21 21.50
C GLU A 103 -1.25 9.47 20.72
N ASP A 104 -0.29 10.34 20.39
CA ASP A 104 -0.52 11.51 19.53
C ASP A 104 -0.88 11.09 18.08
N GLU A 105 -0.15 10.12 17.52
CA GLU A 105 -0.44 9.58 16.18
C GLU A 105 -1.81 8.88 16.13
N LYS A 106 -2.15 8.10 17.16
CA LYS A 106 -3.50 7.50 17.28
C LYS A 106 -4.59 8.54 17.44
N GLY A 107 -4.31 9.63 18.17
CA GLY A 107 -5.22 10.77 18.30
C GLY A 107 -5.54 11.39 16.94
N LYS A 108 -4.50 11.69 16.14
CA LYS A 108 -4.64 12.22 14.77
C LYS A 108 -5.37 11.25 13.84
N ALA A 109 -5.08 9.95 13.93
CA ALA A 109 -5.80 8.93 13.17
C ALA A 109 -7.29 8.91 13.55
N GLY A 110 -7.62 9.06 14.83
CA GLY A 110 -8.99 9.20 15.32
C GLY A 110 -9.70 10.45 14.82
N GLU A 111 -9.03 11.61 14.84
CA GLU A 111 -9.59 12.86 14.29
C GLU A 111 -9.88 12.75 12.78
N ALA A 112 -8.96 12.15 12.02
CA ALA A 112 -9.14 11.91 10.59
C ALA A 112 -10.29 10.92 10.32
N ALA A 113 -10.39 9.85 11.10
CA ALA A 113 -11.48 8.88 11.02
C ALA A 113 -12.83 9.51 11.32
N HIS A 114 -12.91 10.35 12.36
CA HIS A 114 -14.12 11.09 12.71
C HIS A 114 -14.57 12.03 11.59
N ALA A 115 -13.63 12.81 11.03
CA ALA A 115 -13.89 13.71 9.91
C ALA A 115 -14.40 12.95 8.68
N TYR A 116 -13.77 11.81 8.35
CA TYR A 116 -14.21 10.96 7.25
C TYR A 116 -15.60 10.36 7.51
N PHE A 117 -15.84 9.74 8.66
CA PHE A 117 -17.12 9.12 8.98
C PHE A 117 -18.27 10.14 8.97
N SER A 118 -18.02 11.35 9.49
CA SER A 118 -18.99 12.46 9.49
C SER A 118 -19.30 12.99 8.08
N SER A 119 -18.43 12.75 7.10
CA SER A 119 -18.66 13.14 5.71
C SER A 119 -19.55 12.17 4.94
N LEU A 120 -19.74 10.95 5.45
CA LEU A 120 -20.50 9.90 4.80
C LEU A 120 -22.01 10.13 4.92
N SER A 121 -22.74 9.88 3.83
CA SER A 121 -24.19 9.79 3.85
C SER A 121 -24.67 8.54 4.58
N GLU A 122 -25.92 8.53 5.05
CA GLU A 122 -26.51 7.32 5.66
C GLU A 122 -26.52 6.11 4.72
N ALA A 123 -26.63 6.35 3.41
CA ALA A 123 -26.58 5.29 2.41
C ALA A 123 -25.19 4.66 2.32
N GLU A 124 -24.14 5.48 2.39
CA GLU A 124 -22.76 5.01 2.44
C GLU A 124 -22.48 4.26 3.74
N VAL A 125 -22.87 4.79 4.90
CA VAL A 125 -22.69 4.09 6.19
C VAL A 125 -23.30 2.68 6.16
N ARG A 126 -24.51 2.53 5.59
CA ARG A 126 -25.15 1.20 5.41
C ARG A 126 -24.40 0.30 4.44
N LEU A 127 -23.83 0.86 3.37
CA LEU A 127 -23.08 0.12 2.37
C LEU A 127 -21.75 -0.40 2.92
N LEU A 128 -21.05 0.43 3.69
CA LEU A 128 -19.69 0.15 4.18
C LEU A 128 -19.66 -0.94 5.25
N LYS A 129 -20.76 -1.16 5.98
CA LYS A 129 -20.89 -2.17 7.04
C LYS A 129 -19.79 -2.06 8.10
N THR A 130 -19.35 -0.83 8.38
CA THR A 130 -18.38 -0.49 9.41
C THR A 130 -18.91 0.66 10.26
N ASP A 131 -18.44 0.76 11.49
CA ASP A 131 -18.62 1.90 12.37
C ASP A 131 -17.38 2.82 12.36
N GLU A 132 -17.46 3.91 13.12
CA GLU A 132 -16.38 4.88 13.29
C GLU A 132 -15.11 4.23 13.88
N ASP A 133 -15.26 3.29 14.81
CA ASP A 133 -14.14 2.54 15.40
C ASP A 133 -13.43 1.67 14.35
N GLY A 134 -14.19 1.04 13.45
CA GLY A 134 -13.62 0.29 12.32
C GLY A 134 -12.83 1.20 11.39
N ILE A 135 -13.36 2.38 11.05
CA ILE A 135 -12.65 3.37 10.22
C ILE A 135 -11.40 3.88 10.94
N LYS A 136 -11.48 4.12 12.25
CA LYS A 136 -10.32 4.52 13.06
C LYS A 136 -9.20 3.50 12.95
N ARG A 137 -9.50 2.21 13.10
CA ARG A 137 -8.49 1.14 12.93
C ARG A 137 -7.86 1.15 11.54
N MET A 138 -8.64 1.45 10.50
CA MET A 138 -8.11 1.56 9.14
C MET A 138 -7.13 2.74 8.98
N TYR A 139 -7.41 3.88 9.61
CA TYR A 139 -6.48 5.00 9.66
C TYR A 139 -5.23 4.68 10.48
N GLU A 140 -5.37 3.99 11.61
CA GLU A 140 -4.24 3.51 12.41
C GLU A 140 -3.35 2.54 11.60
N ASP A 141 -3.94 1.56 10.91
CA ASP A 141 -3.23 0.63 10.02
C ASP A 141 -2.45 1.39 8.93
N TYR A 142 -3.07 2.40 8.32
CA TYR A 142 -2.44 3.21 7.28
C TYR A 142 -1.26 4.04 7.83
N CYS A 143 -1.45 4.71 8.97
CA CYS A 143 -0.40 5.45 9.64
C CYS A 143 0.75 4.54 10.07
N LEU A 144 0.44 3.36 10.60
CA LEU A 144 1.43 2.38 11.04
C LEU A 144 2.23 1.83 9.85
N ALA A 145 1.56 1.49 8.76
CA ALA A 145 2.22 1.03 7.53
C ALA A 145 3.18 2.09 6.98
N HIS A 146 2.76 3.36 6.97
CA HIS A 146 3.60 4.47 6.51
C HIS A 146 4.81 4.71 7.42
N LYS A 147 4.59 4.70 8.75
CA LYS A 147 5.65 4.82 9.75
C LYS A 147 6.67 3.69 9.64
N ALA A 148 6.19 2.46 9.49
CA ALA A 148 7.04 1.29 9.31
C ALA A 148 7.86 1.38 8.03
N TYR A 149 7.26 1.80 6.91
CA TYR A 149 8.00 2.03 5.67
C TYR A 149 9.14 3.03 5.89
N GLY A 150 8.84 4.19 6.50
CA GLY A 150 9.85 5.22 6.78
C GLY A 150 11.01 4.69 7.62
N GLN A 151 10.72 4.08 8.77
CA GLN A 151 11.76 3.60 9.70
C GLN A 151 12.59 2.44 9.13
N ILE A 152 11.96 1.54 8.36
CA ILE A 152 12.66 0.39 7.77
C ILE A 152 13.56 0.81 6.61
N THR A 153 13.15 1.83 5.87
CA THR A 153 13.92 2.36 4.73
C THR A 153 14.94 3.41 5.14
N GLU A 154 14.91 3.91 6.38
CA GLU A 154 15.84 4.92 6.90
C GLU A 154 17.28 4.41 6.95
N ASP A 155 17.49 3.12 7.25
CA ASP A 155 18.80 2.45 7.26
C ASP A 155 19.29 2.03 5.86
N ALA A 156 18.47 2.18 4.81
CA ALA A 156 18.94 2.01 3.45
C ALA A 156 19.81 3.23 3.11
N ALA A 157 21.09 3.16 3.46
CA ALA A 157 22.11 4.09 3.03
C ALA A 157 21.96 4.30 1.52
N VAL A 158 21.36 5.43 1.13
CA VAL A 158 21.36 5.88 -0.25
C VAL A 158 22.79 6.37 -0.50
N GLU A 159 23.70 5.43 -0.73
CA GLU A 159 24.94 5.70 -1.46
C GLU A 159 24.52 6.13 -2.86
N ILE A 160 24.30 7.43 -3.03
CA ILE A 160 24.20 8.03 -4.36
C ILE A 160 25.61 7.89 -4.94
N SER A 161 25.78 6.98 -5.90
CA SER A 161 27.01 6.93 -6.69
C SER A 161 27.21 8.27 -7.39
N ASP A 162 28.45 8.78 -7.46
CA ASP A 162 28.78 10.02 -8.18
C ASP A 162 28.23 10.04 -9.62
N ASP A 163 28.02 8.86 -10.23
CA ASP A 163 27.41 8.72 -11.56
C ASP A 163 25.93 9.15 -11.60
N GLU A 164 25.17 8.92 -10.52
CA GLU A 164 23.75 9.30 -10.39
C GLU A 164 23.58 10.76 -9.91
N ALA A 165 24.61 11.37 -9.31
CA ALA A 165 24.63 12.76 -8.85
C ALA A 165 25.05 13.79 -9.93
N ARG A 166 25.17 13.38 -11.20
CA ARG A 166 25.59 14.27 -12.29
C ARG A 166 24.58 15.38 -12.55
N ILE A 167 24.93 16.61 -12.18
CA ILE A 167 24.21 17.82 -12.59
C ILE A 167 24.54 18.12 -14.06
N ILE A 168 23.54 17.95 -14.94
CA ILE A 168 23.62 18.36 -16.35
C ILE A 168 22.83 19.65 -16.51
N GLN A 169 23.51 20.74 -16.88
CA GLN A 169 22.85 21.99 -17.24
C GLN A 169 22.51 21.97 -18.72
N ILE A 170 21.21 21.87 -19.04
CA ILE A 170 20.71 21.86 -20.42
C ILE A 170 20.21 23.26 -20.77
N GLN A 171 20.70 23.80 -21.87
CA GLN A 171 20.14 24.99 -22.51
C GLN A 171 19.33 24.55 -23.73
N GLN A 172 18.06 24.94 -23.79
CA GLN A 172 17.17 24.60 -24.91
C GLN A 172 16.75 25.87 -25.65
N ILE A 173 16.90 25.82 -26.97
CA ILE A 173 16.33 26.82 -27.88
C ILE A 173 15.21 26.12 -28.65
N PHE A 174 13.99 26.65 -28.54
CA PHE A 174 12.84 26.14 -29.28
C PHE A 174 12.56 27.04 -30.49
N VAL A 175 12.44 26.42 -31.67
CA VAL A 175 12.18 27.11 -32.93
C VAL A 175 11.11 26.33 -33.68
N PRO A 176 10.04 26.98 -34.17
CA PRO A 176 8.93 26.30 -34.83
C PRO A 176 9.24 25.83 -36.27
N GLU A 177 10.28 26.38 -36.90
CA GLU A 177 10.67 26.02 -38.27
C GLU A 177 11.98 25.22 -38.29
N GLU A 178 11.94 24.06 -38.97
CA GLU A 178 13.07 23.10 -39.01
C GLU A 178 14.32 23.69 -39.70
N ASN A 179 14.14 24.49 -40.75
CA ASN A 179 15.26 25.12 -41.47
C ASN A 179 16.03 26.11 -40.58
N LEU A 180 15.29 26.90 -39.79
CA LEU A 180 15.88 27.86 -38.86
C LEU A 180 16.56 27.15 -37.67
N ALA A 181 16.01 26.00 -37.23
CA ALA A 181 16.65 25.17 -36.23
C ALA A 181 17.99 24.59 -36.72
N GLN A 182 18.08 24.15 -37.98
CA GLN A 182 19.32 23.64 -38.57
C GLN A 182 20.38 24.74 -38.76
N GLU A 183 19.97 25.93 -39.19
CA GLU A 183 20.88 27.09 -39.31
C GLU A 183 21.46 27.48 -37.95
N LEU A 184 20.60 27.64 -36.94
CA LEU A 184 21.04 27.98 -35.58
C LEU A 184 21.91 26.90 -34.97
N LYS A 185 21.62 25.62 -35.25
CA LYS A 185 22.47 24.51 -34.83
C LYS A 185 23.87 24.62 -35.45
N GLY A 186 23.97 24.90 -36.76
CA GLY A 186 25.27 25.07 -37.42
C GLY A 186 26.09 26.22 -36.82
N ARG A 187 25.44 27.35 -36.55
CA ARG A 187 26.08 28.52 -35.92
C ARG A 187 26.58 28.22 -34.51
N LEU A 188 25.79 27.50 -33.71
CA LEU A 188 26.19 27.05 -32.37
C LEU A 188 27.35 26.05 -32.42
N GLU A 189 27.40 25.17 -33.41
CA GLU A 189 28.53 24.23 -33.63
C GLU A 189 29.80 24.96 -34.06
N GLU A 190 29.67 26.10 -34.75
CA GLU A 190 30.77 27.01 -35.13
C GLU A 190 31.19 27.97 -34.00
N GLY A 191 30.44 28.02 -32.89
CA GLY A 191 30.75 28.81 -31.69
C GLY A 191 30.26 30.26 -31.71
N GLU A 192 29.28 30.58 -32.57
CA GLU A 192 28.57 31.87 -32.59
C GLU A 192 27.43 31.98 -31.58
#